data_AF-M2ZSF7-F1
#
_entry.id   AF-M2ZSF7-F1
#
_cell.length_a   1.000
_cell.length_b   1.000
_cell.length_c   1.000
_cell.angle_alpha   90.00
_cell.angle_beta   90.00
_cell.angle_gamma   90.00
#
_symmetry.space_group_name_H-M   'P 1'
#
loop_
_entity.id
_entity.type
_entity.pdbx_description
1 polymer ?
#
loop_
_entity_poly.entity_id
_entity_poly.type
_entity_poly.pdbx_seq_one_letter_code
_entity_poly.pdbx_strand_id
1 'polypeptide(L)'
;TTDNTVPANDPNPKERRSPVSSTNALPTVAPGQDEALVEQPEAAEAKRVMQAPNRATIWSRSQQPRARAMVGPRFEQTIMEDQPRPLAAIELIHQQPVQWTKERVVSCDGGGGPLGHPRIFINVDKPQICVCTYCGLPFAHEHHRKHLQSLPSTSYPLEPTNDAAQI
;
A
#
# COMPACT_ATOMS: atom_id res chain seq x y z
N THR A 1 -11.40 -24.22 9.19
CA THR A 1 -12.57 -25.05 8.83
C THR A 1 -13.78 -24.16 8.85
N THR A 2 -14.42 -23.70 7.78
CA THR A 2 -14.32 -23.83 6.32
C THR A 2 -14.73 -22.48 5.76
N ASP A 3 -13.80 -21.76 5.13
CA ASP A 3 -14.17 -20.62 4.31
C ASP A 3 -14.83 -21.23 3.06
N ASN A 4 -16.17 -21.20 2.99
CA ASN A 4 -17.00 -21.98 2.04
C ASN A 4 -16.47 -21.88 0.60
N THR A 5 -15.55 -22.76 0.23
CA THR A 5 -15.04 -22.88 -1.12
C THR A 5 -16.20 -23.38 -1.94
N VAL A 6 -16.63 -22.59 -2.93
CA VAL A 6 -17.47 -23.13 -4.00
C VAL A 6 -16.70 -24.34 -4.52
N PRO A 7 -17.28 -25.55 -4.49
CA PRO A 7 -16.60 -26.73 -5.01
C PRO A 7 -16.14 -26.41 -6.43
N ALA A 8 -14.86 -26.68 -6.74
CA ALA A 8 -14.27 -26.33 -8.04
C ALA A 8 -14.98 -26.99 -9.25
N ASN A 9 -15.91 -27.92 -8.98
CA ASN A 9 -16.67 -28.68 -9.97
C ASN A 9 -18.20 -28.55 -9.77
N ASP A 10 -18.67 -27.41 -9.25
CA ASP A 10 -20.11 -27.10 -9.20
C ASP A 10 -20.57 -26.61 -10.59
N PRO A 11 -21.50 -27.30 -11.27
CA PRO A 11 -22.04 -26.86 -12.56
C PRO A 11 -22.86 -25.56 -12.46
N ASN A 12 -23.23 -25.13 -11.26
CA ASN A 12 -23.95 -23.88 -11.03
C ASN A 12 -23.31 -23.07 -9.88
N PRO A 13 -22.13 -22.47 -10.10
CA PRO A 13 -21.44 -21.74 -9.06
C PRO A 13 -22.27 -20.53 -8.61
N LYS A 14 -22.69 -20.52 -7.34
CA LYS A 14 -23.37 -19.37 -6.76
C LYS A 14 -22.42 -18.19 -6.68
N GLU A 15 -22.84 -17.05 -7.23
CA GLU A 15 -22.11 -15.80 -7.11
C GLU A 15 -22.04 -15.38 -5.63
N ARG A 16 -20.83 -15.11 -5.13
CA ARG A 16 -20.66 -14.64 -3.75
C ARG A 16 -21.13 -13.19 -3.68
N ARG A 17 -22.22 -12.95 -2.95
CA ARG A 17 -22.72 -11.60 -2.67
C ARG A 17 -21.69 -10.81 -1.86
N SER A 18 -21.67 -9.50 -2.04
CA SER A 18 -20.88 -8.63 -1.16
C SER A 18 -21.35 -8.80 0.29
N PRO A 19 -20.44 -8.93 1.26
CA PRO A 19 -20.82 -8.91 2.68
C PRO A 19 -21.21 -7.51 3.16
N VAL A 20 -21.02 -6.44 2.36
CA VAL A 20 -21.50 -5.11 2.72
C VAL A 20 -23.02 -5.15 2.71
N SER A 21 -23.59 -5.15 3.91
CA SER A 21 -25.03 -5.29 4.10
C SER A 21 -25.70 -3.92 4.16
N SER A 22 -26.86 -3.80 3.50
CA SER A 22 -27.75 -2.65 3.66
C SER A 22 -28.24 -2.47 5.11
N THR A 23 -28.10 -3.49 5.96
CA THR A 23 -28.43 -3.38 7.38
C THR A 23 -27.52 -2.42 8.13
N ASN A 24 -26.26 -2.25 7.71
CA ASN A 24 -25.33 -1.29 8.32
C ASN A 24 -25.65 0.17 7.94
N ALA A 25 -26.56 0.40 6.99
CA ALA A 25 -27.04 1.73 6.65
C ALA A 25 -28.04 2.29 7.69
N LEU A 26 -28.50 1.46 8.64
CA LEU A 26 -29.31 1.89 9.77
C LEU A 26 -28.43 2.26 10.97
N PRO A 27 -28.78 3.30 11.75
CA PRO A 27 -28.03 3.68 12.93
C PRO A 27 -27.94 2.53 13.93
N THR A 28 -26.71 2.13 14.25
CA THR A 28 -26.44 1.11 15.26
C THR A 28 -25.74 1.76 16.46
N VAL A 29 -26.20 1.45 17.67
CA VAL A 29 -25.61 2.01 18.90
C VAL A 29 -24.43 1.15 19.31
N ALA A 30 -23.23 1.72 19.35
CA ALA A 30 -22.04 1.07 19.88
C ALA A 30 -21.77 1.55 21.32
N PRO A 31 -21.43 0.65 22.26
CA PRO A 31 -21.11 1.07 23.62
C PRO A 31 -19.82 1.92 23.62
N GLY A 32 -19.90 3.14 24.16
CA GLY A 32 -18.77 4.06 24.29
C GLY A 32 -18.61 5.07 23.14
N GLN A 33 -19.57 5.17 22.21
CA GLN A 33 -19.64 6.22 21.21
C GLN A 33 -20.94 7.02 21.38
N ASP A 34 -20.83 8.35 21.35
CA ASP A 34 -21.98 9.25 21.48
C ASP A 34 -22.80 9.34 20.18
N GLU A 35 -22.16 9.07 19.04
CA GLU A 35 -22.79 9.07 17.72
C GLU A 35 -23.14 7.65 17.26
N ALA A 36 -24.29 7.50 16.60
CA ALA A 36 -24.70 6.22 16.04
C ALA A 36 -23.86 5.89 14.80
N LEU A 37 -23.40 4.64 14.73
CA LEU A 37 -22.64 4.15 13.58
C LEU A 37 -23.59 3.91 12.40
N VAL A 38 -23.32 4.62 11.30
CA VAL A 38 -24.05 4.49 10.03
C VAL A 38 -23.03 4.36 8.91
N GLU A 39 -23.12 3.27 8.16
CA GLU A 39 -22.25 3.00 7.02
C GLU A 39 -22.98 3.28 5.70
N GLN A 40 -22.32 3.99 4.79
CA GLN A 40 -22.80 4.13 3.41
C GLN A 40 -22.36 2.91 2.58
N PRO A 41 -23.29 2.07 2.08
CA PRO A 41 -22.93 0.79 1.44
C PRO A 41 -21.97 0.93 0.25
N GLU A 42 -22.12 1.98 -0.56
CA GLU A 42 -21.27 2.21 -1.73
C GLU A 42 -19.83 2.56 -1.33
N ALA A 43 -19.66 3.42 -0.32
CA ALA A 43 -18.35 3.77 0.21
C ALA A 43 -17.69 2.57 0.88
N ALA A 44 -18.45 1.77 1.62
CA ALA A 44 -17.98 0.54 2.25
C ALA A 44 -17.51 -0.49 1.22
N GLU A 45 -18.26 -0.66 0.12
CA GLU A 45 -17.88 -1.55 -0.97
C GLU A 45 -16.58 -1.09 -1.64
N ALA A 46 -16.42 0.21 -1.88
CA ALA A 46 -15.16 0.75 -2.38
C ALA A 46 -13.97 0.45 -1.42
N LYS A 47 -14.17 0.63 -0.11
CA LYS A 47 -13.17 0.32 0.93
C LYS A 47 -12.87 -1.17 1.07
N ARG A 48 -13.84 -2.03 0.78
CA ARG A 48 -13.69 -3.49 0.76
C ARG A 48 -12.90 -3.97 -0.46
N VAL A 49 -13.12 -3.34 -1.62
CA VAL A 49 -12.47 -3.75 -2.87
C VAL A 49 -11.03 -3.26 -2.96
N MET A 50 -10.75 -2.02 -2.57
CA MET A 50 -9.39 -1.45 -2.63
C MET A 50 -8.43 -2.14 -1.65
N GLN A 51 -7.29 -2.63 -2.14
CA GLN A 51 -6.29 -3.32 -1.30
C GLN A 51 -5.77 -2.45 -0.14
N ALA A 52 -5.55 -1.17 -0.39
CA ALA A 52 -5.17 -0.13 0.57
C ALA A 52 -5.79 1.22 0.14
N PRO A 53 -5.87 2.24 1.01
CA PRO A 53 -6.50 3.52 0.67
C PRO A 53 -5.82 4.23 -0.52
N ASN A 54 -4.51 4.04 -0.68
CA ASN A 54 -3.68 4.60 -1.75
C ASN A 54 -3.38 3.60 -2.89
N ARG A 55 -3.86 2.35 -2.82
CA ARG A 55 -3.55 1.33 -3.83
C ARG A 55 -4.68 0.31 -4.01
N ALA A 56 -5.19 0.19 -5.23
CA ALA A 56 -6.29 -0.73 -5.53
C ALA A 56 -5.84 -2.21 -5.63
N THR A 57 -4.66 -2.48 -6.18
CA THR A 57 -4.21 -3.83 -6.57
C THR A 57 -3.23 -4.45 -5.59
N ILE A 58 -3.06 -5.77 -5.68
CA ILE A 58 -2.04 -6.51 -4.93
C ILE A 58 -0.62 -6.12 -5.36
N TRP A 59 0.36 -6.38 -4.50
CA TRP A 59 1.78 -6.11 -4.75
C TRP A 59 2.70 -7.32 -4.48
N SER A 60 2.13 -8.48 -4.18
CA SER A 60 2.88 -9.74 -4.14
C SER A 60 2.06 -10.87 -4.76
N ARG A 61 2.76 -11.87 -5.31
CA ARG A 61 2.11 -13.01 -6.01
C ARG A 61 1.22 -13.86 -5.10
N SER A 62 1.59 -13.98 -3.83
CA SER A 62 0.85 -14.76 -2.83
C SER A 62 -0.19 -13.94 -2.07
N GLN A 63 -0.28 -12.62 -2.30
CA GLN A 63 -1.26 -11.78 -1.63
C GLN A 63 -2.65 -12.01 -2.20
N GLN A 64 -3.62 -12.26 -1.32
CA GLN A 64 -5.02 -12.34 -1.72
C GLN A 64 -5.59 -10.92 -1.92
N PRO A 65 -6.34 -10.69 -3.03
CA PRO A 65 -7.10 -9.46 -3.21
C PRO A 65 -8.10 -9.26 -2.07
N ARG A 66 -8.22 -8.03 -1.57
CA ARG A 66 -9.10 -7.70 -0.44
C ARG A 66 -10.55 -8.05 -0.71
N ALA A 67 -11.03 -7.83 -1.94
CA ALA A 67 -12.36 -8.22 -2.38
C ALA A 67 -12.67 -9.73 -2.21
N ARG A 68 -11.65 -10.60 -2.15
CA ARG A 68 -11.79 -12.03 -1.88
C ARG A 68 -11.52 -12.41 -0.43
N ALA A 69 -10.69 -11.65 0.28
CA ALA A 69 -10.35 -11.92 1.68
C ALA A 69 -11.43 -11.41 2.66
N MET A 70 -12.10 -10.31 2.31
CA MET A 70 -13.16 -9.67 3.09
C MET A 70 -14.53 -10.13 2.57
N VAL A 71 -14.82 -11.43 2.68
CA VAL A 71 -16.12 -12.03 2.33
C VAL A 71 -16.49 -13.10 3.33
N GLY A 72 -17.79 -13.40 3.42
CA GLY A 72 -18.33 -14.47 4.26
C GLY A 72 -18.89 -13.97 5.59
N PRO A 73 -19.38 -14.91 6.43
CA PRO A 73 -20.22 -14.59 7.60
C PRO A 73 -19.55 -13.68 8.63
N ARG A 74 -18.21 -13.67 8.69
CA ARG A 74 -17.45 -12.81 9.61
C ARG A 74 -17.53 -11.33 9.27
N PHE A 75 -17.95 -10.98 8.05
CA PHE A 75 -17.95 -9.59 7.55
C PHE A 75 -19.35 -9.04 7.23
N GLU A 76 -20.41 -9.86 7.34
CA GLU A 76 -21.78 -9.51 6.90
C GLU A 76 -22.46 -8.45 7.78
N GLN A 77 -22.04 -8.32 9.04
CA GLN A 77 -22.50 -7.30 10.00
C GLN A 77 -21.32 -6.53 10.59
N THR A 78 -20.29 -6.33 9.78
CA THR A 78 -19.09 -5.60 10.17
C THR A 78 -19.08 -4.26 9.43
N ILE A 79 -18.84 -3.19 10.17
CA ILE A 79 -18.63 -1.86 9.59
C ILE A 79 -17.23 -1.85 8.98
N MET A 80 -17.16 -1.68 7.66
CA MET A 80 -15.92 -1.69 6.88
C MET A 80 -15.05 -0.47 7.16
N GLU A 81 -15.64 0.65 7.60
CA GLU A 81 -14.93 1.87 7.98
C GLU A 81 -13.88 1.61 9.05
N ASP A 82 -14.27 0.88 10.10
CA ASP A 82 -13.46 0.69 11.30
C ASP A 82 -12.45 -0.47 11.14
N GLN A 83 -12.48 -1.17 10.00
CA GLN A 83 -11.55 -2.27 9.77
C GLN A 83 -10.15 -1.72 9.46
N PRO A 84 -9.07 -2.31 10.03
CA PRO A 84 -7.71 -1.87 9.79
C PRO A 84 -7.38 -1.78 8.29
N ARG A 85 -6.99 -0.59 7.84
CA ARG A 85 -6.71 -0.31 6.44
C ARG A 85 -5.52 0.65 6.28
N PRO A 86 -4.30 0.20 6.64
CA PRO A 86 -3.11 1.03 6.54
C PRO A 86 -2.79 1.38 5.08
N LEU A 87 -2.05 2.48 4.90
CA LEU A 87 -1.51 2.86 3.60
C LEU A 87 -0.50 1.82 3.11
N ALA A 88 -0.50 1.56 1.81
CA ALA A 88 0.49 0.70 1.17
C ALA A 88 1.83 1.46 1.08
N ALA A 89 2.83 0.96 1.80
CA ALA A 89 4.17 1.54 1.85
C ALA A 89 4.85 1.59 0.47
N ILE A 90 4.48 0.69 -0.45
CA ILE A 90 4.99 0.71 -1.84
C ILE A 90 4.66 2.02 -2.56
N GLU A 91 3.49 2.62 -2.36
CA GLU A 91 3.19 3.91 -3.02
C GLU A 91 3.93 5.06 -2.33
N LEU A 92 4.01 5.01 -0.99
CA LEU A 92 4.67 6.05 -0.19
C LEU A 92 6.18 6.15 -0.49
N ILE A 93 6.85 5.01 -0.72
CA ILE A 93 8.28 5.03 -1.05
C ILE A 93 8.54 5.56 -2.45
N HIS A 94 7.63 5.35 -3.41
CA HIS A 94 7.76 5.90 -4.76
C HIS A 94 7.42 7.40 -4.83
N GLN A 95 6.87 7.99 -3.77
CA GLN A 95 6.75 9.45 -3.63
C GLN A 95 8.07 10.10 -3.17
N GLN A 96 9.03 9.33 -2.66
CA GLN A 96 10.32 9.89 -2.21
C GLN A 96 11.18 10.30 -3.41
N PRO A 97 11.77 11.51 -3.38
CA PRO A 97 12.66 11.94 -4.44
C PRO A 97 13.99 11.18 -4.41
N VAL A 98 14.59 11.04 -5.59
CA VAL A 98 15.96 10.50 -5.73
C VAL A 98 16.94 11.40 -5.00
N GLN A 99 17.71 10.81 -4.08
CA GLN A 99 18.80 11.48 -3.40
C GLN A 99 20.05 11.46 -4.29
N TRP A 100 20.44 12.65 -4.75
CA TRP A 100 21.59 12.82 -5.61
C TRP A 100 22.88 12.89 -4.81
N THR A 101 23.89 12.12 -5.21
CA THR A 101 25.20 12.11 -4.56
C THR A 101 26.33 12.34 -5.56
N LYS A 102 27.41 12.96 -5.08
CA LYS A 102 28.68 13.12 -5.84
C LYS A 102 29.65 11.97 -5.60
N GLU A 103 29.39 11.16 -4.59
CA GLU A 103 30.19 10.01 -4.23
C GLU A 103 29.71 8.75 -4.96
N ARG A 104 30.66 7.88 -5.29
CA ARG A 104 30.43 6.58 -5.95
C ARG A 104 29.74 5.55 -5.06
N VAL A 105 29.87 5.70 -3.74
CA VAL A 105 29.29 4.81 -2.73
C VAL A 105 28.58 5.66 -1.69
N VAL A 106 27.33 5.34 -1.40
CA VAL A 106 26.51 6.04 -0.40
C VAL A 106 26.36 5.17 0.84
N SER A 107 26.50 5.76 2.03
CA SER A 107 26.15 5.06 3.27
C SER A 107 24.72 5.40 3.68
N CYS A 108 23.93 4.37 4.00
CA CYS A 108 22.54 4.51 4.45
C CYS A 108 22.34 3.69 5.72
N ASP A 109 21.83 4.33 6.77
CA ASP A 109 21.46 3.72 8.05
C ASP A 109 19.97 3.93 8.39
N GLY A 110 19.19 4.48 7.45
CA GLY A 110 17.77 4.76 7.66
C GLY A 110 17.47 6.01 8.50
N GLY A 111 18.49 6.74 8.94
CA GLY A 111 18.33 7.92 9.79
C GLY A 111 18.14 7.58 11.27
N GLY A 112 18.37 8.56 12.15
CA GLY A 112 18.18 8.38 13.60
C GLY A 112 19.22 7.46 14.27
N GLY A 113 20.34 7.15 13.60
CA GLY A 113 21.43 6.33 14.12
C GLY A 113 20.95 4.92 14.52
N PRO A 114 20.95 4.56 15.81
CA PRO A 114 20.51 3.23 16.25
C PRO A 114 19.00 2.97 16.08
N LEU A 115 18.19 3.99 15.80
CA LEU A 115 16.76 3.83 15.54
C LEU A 115 16.42 3.44 14.09
N GLY A 116 17.42 3.46 13.21
CA GLY A 116 17.28 3.05 11.82
C GLY A 116 17.59 1.57 11.58
N HIS A 117 18.15 1.26 10.42
CA HIS A 117 18.59 -0.08 10.05
C HIS A 117 20.12 -0.21 10.09
N PRO A 118 20.69 -1.43 10.03
CA PRO A 118 22.13 -1.59 9.94
C PRO A 118 22.71 -0.78 8.78
N ARG A 119 23.79 -0.04 9.04
CA ARG A 119 24.45 0.77 8.02
C ARG A 119 24.89 -0.11 6.85
N ILE A 120 24.42 0.22 5.65
CA ILE A 120 24.86 -0.40 4.40
C ILE A 120 25.54 0.61 3.49
N PHE A 121 26.32 0.09 2.55
CA PHE A 121 26.99 0.87 1.51
C PHE A 121 26.44 0.49 0.15
N ILE A 122 25.92 1.47 -0.58
CA ILE A 122 25.21 1.28 -1.85
C ILE A 122 26.10 1.85 -2.96
N ASN A 123 26.40 1.03 -3.98
CA ASN A 123 27.15 1.48 -5.16
C ASN A 123 26.20 2.20 -6.13
N VAL A 124 26.51 3.46 -6.46
CA VAL A 124 25.75 4.32 -7.38
C VAL A 124 26.47 4.59 -8.71
N ASP A 125 27.55 3.86 -9.02
CA ASP A 125 28.33 4.02 -10.24
C ASP A 125 27.56 3.76 -11.53
N LYS A 126 26.52 2.93 -11.48
CA LYS A 126 25.71 2.58 -12.65
C LYS A 126 24.77 3.75 -12.99
N PRO A 127 24.43 3.95 -14.28
CA PRO A 127 23.49 4.98 -14.71
C PRO A 127 22.03 4.58 -14.43
N GLN A 128 21.74 4.24 -13.17
CA GLN A 128 20.43 3.79 -12.70
C GLN A 128 20.19 4.31 -11.28
N ILE A 129 18.92 4.37 -10.88
CA ILE A 129 18.55 4.62 -9.49
C ILE A 129 18.84 3.36 -8.68
N CYS A 130 19.65 3.48 -7.65
CA CYS A 130 20.02 2.41 -6.75
C CYS A 130 19.28 2.59 -5.43
N VAL A 131 18.59 1.55 -4.97
CA VAL A 131 17.71 1.63 -3.80
C VAL A 131 18.36 0.99 -2.58
N CYS A 132 18.12 1.57 -1.40
CA CYS A 132 18.45 0.91 -0.14
C CYS A 132 17.57 -0.34 0.06
N THR A 133 18.18 -1.47 0.42
CA THR A 133 17.46 -2.74 0.60
C THR A 133 16.60 -2.79 1.87
N TYR A 134 16.78 -1.84 2.80
CA TYR A 134 16.02 -1.76 4.04
C TYR A 134 14.89 -0.74 3.95
N CYS A 135 15.21 0.55 3.85
CA CYS A 135 14.20 1.62 3.82
C CYS A 135 13.61 1.89 2.44
N GLY A 136 14.23 1.39 1.36
CA GLY A 136 13.78 1.62 -0.01
C GLY A 136 14.12 3.00 -0.58
N LEU A 137 14.87 3.84 0.16
CA LEU A 137 15.24 5.18 -0.31
C LEU A 137 16.05 5.09 -1.62
N PRO A 138 15.69 5.91 -2.62
CA PRO A 138 16.38 5.94 -3.91
C PRO A 138 17.60 6.86 -3.89
N PHE A 139 18.73 6.36 -4.40
CA PHE A 139 19.98 7.10 -4.56
C PHE A 139 20.44 7.06 -6.02
N ALA A 140 21.07 8.14 -6.50
CA ALA A 140 21.70 8.16 -7.81
C ALA A 140 22.90 9.10 -7.85
N HIS A 141 23.88 8.78 -8.69
CA HIS A 141 25.05 9.62 -8.87
C HIS A 141 24.75 10.82 -9.79
N GLU A 142 25.17 12.03 -9.39
CA GLU A 142 24.91 13.28 -10.12
C GLU A 142 25.40 13.24 -11.58
N HIS A 143 26.54 12.58 -11.84
CA HIS A 143 27.08 12.37 -13.18
C HIS A 143 26.05 11.78 -14.17
N HIS A 144 25.15 10.91 -13.69
CA HIS A 144 24.16 10.23 -14.51
C HIS A 144 22.82 10.97 -14.57
N ARG A 145 22.72 12.17 -13.97
CA ARG A 145 21.46 12.94 -13.90
C ARG A 145 20.86 13.23 -15.27
N LYS A 146 21.68 13.66 -16.24
CA LYS A 146 21.21 13.92 -17.62
C LYS A 146 20.66 12.66 -18.29
N HIS A 147 21.29 11.52 -18.06
CA HIS A 147 20.81 10.25 -18.60
C HIS A 147 19.46 9.86 -17.97
N LEU A 148 19.36 9.92 -16.64
CA LEU A 148 18.11 9.58 -15.94
C LEU A 148 16.96 10.53 -16.30
N GLN A 149 17.23 11.81 -16.52
CA GLN A 149 16.25 12.79 -17.01
C GLN A 149 15.84 12.55 -18.47
N SER A 150 16.69 11.91 -19.28
CA SER A 150 16.36 11.58 -20.67
C SER A 150 15.46 10.34 -20.82
N LEU A 151 15.30 9.55 -19.75
CA LEU A 151 14.42 8.39 -19.77
C LEU A 151 12.95 8.84 -19.82
N PRO A 152 12.08 8.10 -20.54
CA PRO A 152 10.68 8.47 -20.70
C PRO A 152 9.91 8.44 -19.37
N SER A 153 10.34 7.59 -18.43
CA SER A 153 9.77 7.47 -17.09
C SER A 153 10.80 6.89 -16.13
N THR A 154 10.79 7.36 -14.89
CA THR A 154 11.60 6.80 -13.79
C THR A 154 10.68 6.25 -12.70
N SER A 155 11.14 5.24 -11.96
CA SER A 155 10.35 4.65 -10.87
C SER A 155 10.14 5.62 -9.71
N TYR A 156 11.08 6.55 -9.50
CA TYR A 156 11.06 7.55 -8.44
C TYR A 156 11.12 8.96 -9.05
N PRO A 157 10.51 9.98 -8.41
CA PRO A 157 10.62 11.36 -8.84
C PRO A 157 12.07 11.84 -8.72
N LEU A 158 12.57 12.52 -9.76
CA LEU A 158 13.95 13.03 -9.79
C LEU A 158 14.13 14.33 -9.00
N GLU A 159 13.01 15.02 -8.71
CA GLU A 159 12.96 16.28 -8.00
C GLU A 159 11.94 16.20 -6.86
N PRO A 160 12.14 16.96 -5.75
CA PRO A 160 11.18 17.02 -4.66
C PRO A 160 9.80 17.49 -5.14
N THR A 161 8.74 16.90 -4.59
CA THR A 161 7.35 17.15 -5.01
C THR A 161 6.54 17.92 -3.95
N ASN A 162 7.19 18.37 -2.87
CA ASN A 162 6.54 19.00 -1.71
C ASN A 162 5.40 18.15 -1.10
N ASP A 163 5.45 16.84 -1.28
CA ASP A 163 4.49 15.91 -0.69
C ASP A 163 4.82 15.73 0.80
N ALA A 164 3.79 15.70 1.65
CA ALA A 164 3.93 15.54 3.09
C ALA A 164 4.59 14.21 3.49
N ALA A 165 4.57 13.21 2.60
CA ALA A 165 5.26 11.95 2.82
C ALA A 165 6.78 12.03 2.63
N GLN A 166 7.32 13.08 2.00
CA GLN A 166 8.74 13.22 1.68
C GLN A 166 9.58 13.49 2.94
N ILE A 167 10.75 12.84 3.03
CA ILE A 167 11.73 12.98 4.12
C ILE A 167 12.92 13.80 3.66
#